data_AF-A0A928VY04-F1
#
_entry.id   AF-A0A928VY04-F1
#
_cell.length_a   1.000
_cell.length_b   1.000
_cell.length_c   1.000
_cell.angle_alpha   90.00
_cell.angle_beta   90.00
_cell.angle_gamma   90.00
#
_symmetry.space_group_name_H-M   'P 1'
#
loop_
_entity.id
_entity.type
_entity.pdbx_description
1 polymer ?
#
loop_
_entity_poly.entity_id
_entity_poly.type
_entity_poly.pdbx_seq_one_letter_code
_entity_poly.pdbx_strand_id
1 'polypeptide(L)'
;MKFKKSTQILFAVALVLATGVAVYEGTIAPERQAAELQERQVFDFEVDRVTSLTVETPDRTLQFDRLPPEEDSTEFRWQFQVLEASDQSEIQKTPIPAKEAYVSFLSDALVNANSDRILSVAASELGEYGLDEPQAEIEVKLDDETIHQIQLGKRDFSESLVYAIADLPAEETTARSVLLVSTNLENSVNRSLSEWQSDREETPAPVVSPTPFKTSEPADTDANEIEVIPESEASPTPTNSEEIEATETIEEPLESTQTPEIETTEPTPQPEELENSESPSKPSTTSDSESDLE
;
A
#
# COMPACT_ATOMS: atom_id res chain seq x y z
N MET A 1 36.64 -48.80 -17.72
CA MET A 1 36.79 -48.08 -19.01
C MET A 1 37.69 -46.87 -18.78
N LYS A 2 38.71 -46.64 -19.61
CA LYS A 2 39.61 -45.48 -19.48
C LYS A 2 38.96 -44.28 -20.16
N PHE A 3 38.46 -43.31 -19.39
CA PHE A 3 37.91 -42.09 -19.95
C PHE A 3 39.02 -41.30 -20.66
N LYS A 4 38.73 -40.79 -21.86
CA LYS A 4 39.66 -39.92 -22.59
C LYS A 4 39.84 -38.64 -21.75
N LYS A 5 41.09 -38.14 -21.64
CA LYS A 5 41.40 -36.93 -20.86
C LYS A 5 40.51 -35.73 -21.22
N SER A 6 40.11 -35.65 -22.48
CA SER A 6 39.15 -34.66 -23.00
C SER A 6 37.76 -34.74 -22.34
N THR A 7 37.24 -35.95 -22.08
CA THR A 7 35.97 -36.15 -21.37
C THR A 7 36.06 -35.75 -19.90
N GLN A 8 37.22 -35.96 -19.27
CA GLN A 8 37.42 -35.58 -17.87
C GLN A 8 37.48 -34.05 -17.69
N ILE A 9 38.14 -33.34 -18.61
CA ILE A 9 38.15 -31.87 -18.61
C ILE A 9 36.72 -31.33 -18.82
N LEU A 10 35.97 -31.92 -19.75
CA LEU A 10 34.59 -31.49 -20.01
C LEU A 10 33.69 -31.71 -18.78
N PHE A 11 33.86 -32.81 -18.05
CA PHE A 11 33.12 -33.07 -16.82
C PHE A 11 33.49 -32.09 -15.70
N ALA A 12 34.77 -31.74 -15.56
CA ALA A 12 35.21 -30.74 -14.60
C ALA A 12 34.62 -29.35 -14.90
N VAL A 13 34.62 -28.94 -16.17
CA VAL A 13 34.00 -27.68 -16.61
C VAL A 13 32.49 -27.70 -16.36
N ALA A 14 31.81 -28.80 -16.70
CA ALA A 14 30.38 -28.96 -16.43
C ALA A 14 30.05 -28.85 -14.93
N LEU A 15 30.89 -29.41 -14.06
CA LEU A 15 30.71 -29.33 -12.61
C LEU A 15 30.87 -27.89 -12.09
N VAL A 16 31.88 -27.16 -12.59
CA VAL A 16 32.10 -25.75 -12.24
C VAL A 16 30.93 -24.89 -12.69
N LEU A 17 30.45 -25.09 -13.92
CA LEU A 17 29.28 -24.37 -14.44
C LEU A 17 28.01 -24.69 -13.64
N ALA A 18 27.74 -25.97 -13.36
CA ALA A 18 26.56 -26.38 -12.59
C ALA A 18 26.58 -25.80 -11.16
N THR A 19 27.75 -25.78 -10.53
CA THR A 19 27.91 -25.19 -9.19
C THR A 19 27.79 -23.67 -9.24
N GLY A 20 28.37 -23.03 -10.27
CA GLY A 20 28.26 -21.58 -10.49
C GLY A 20 26.81 -21.14 -10.70
N VAL A 21 26.04 -21.87 -11.51
CA VAL A 21 24.60 -21.60 -11.72
C VAL A 21 23.81 -21.81 -10.44
N ALA A 22 24.06 -22.90 -9.70
CA ALA A 22 23.35 -23.17 -8.44
C ALA A 22 23.61 -22.08 -7.37
N VAL A 23 24.82 -21.53 -7.30
CA VAL A 23 25.13 -20.39 -6.42
C VAL A 23 24.49 -19.10 -6.94
N TYR A 24 24.55 -18.84 -8.25
CA TYR A 24 23.97 -17.65 -8.83
C TYR A 24 22.45 -17.59 -8.62
N GLU A 25 21.73 -18.68 -8.90
CA GLU A 25 20.28 -18.76 -8.70
C GLU A 25 19.89 -18.83 -7.23
N GLY A 26 20.70 -19.49 -6.38
CA GLY A 26 20.39 -19.70 -4.98
C GLY A 26 20.65 -18.51 -4.05
N THR A 27 21.63 -17.65 -4.38
CA THR A 27 22.01 -16.54 -3.49
C THR A 27 22.10 -15.19 -4.21
N ILE A 28 22.80 -15.11 -5.34
CA ILE A 28 23.11 -13.82 -5.96
C ILE A 28 21.86 -13.20 -6.60
N ALA A 29 21.09 -13.98 -7.35
CA ALA A 29 19.86 -13.50 -7.98
C ALA A 29 18.81 -12.99 -6.97
N PRO A 30 18.47 -13.71 -5.89
CA PRO A 30 17.50 -13.21 -4.92
C PRO A 30 17.99 -11.99 -4.13
N GLU A 31 19.28 -11.93 -3.76
CA GLU A 31 19.85 -10.75 -3.08
C GLU A 31 19.75 -9.49 -3.96
N ARG A 32 20.01 -9.61 -5.26
CA ARG A 32 19.87 -8.47 -6.19
C ARG A 32 18.42 -8.04 -6.36
N GLN A 33 17.49 -8.99 -6.45
CA GLN A 33 16.05 -8.66 -6.53
C GLN A 33 15.55 -8.00 -5.25
N ALA A 34 16.00 -8.47 -4.08
CA ALA A 34 15.67 -7.85 -2.80
C ALA A 34 16.25 -6.44 -2.68
N ALA A 35 17.49 -6.23 -3.12
CA ALA A 35 18.11 -4.91 -3.15
C ALA A 35 17.39 -3.95 -4.11
N GLU A 36 17.05 -4.41 -5.32
CA GLU A 36 16.29 -3.62 -6.30
C GLU A 36 14.87 -3.27 -5.81
N LEU A 37 14.22 -4.16 -5.05
CA LEU A 37 12.94 -3.86 -4.41
C LEU A 37 13.11 -2.82 -3.30
N GLN A 38 14.15 -2.97 -2.46
CA GLN A 38 14.43 -2.04 -1.37
C GLN A 38 14.79 -0.64 -1.88
N GLU A 39 15.51 -0.53 -3.00
CA GLU A 39 15.81 0.75 -3.65
C GLU A 39 14.57 1.46 -4.21
N ARG A 40 13.47 0.74 -4.43
CA ARG A 40 12.19 1.30 -4.92
C ARG A 40 11.21 1.62 -3.80
N GLN A 41 11.49 1.20 -2.57
CA GLN A 41 10.62 1.52 -1.44
C GLN A 41 10.60 3.03 -1.21
N VAL A 42 9.40 3.56 -0.96
CA VAL A 42 9.21 4.96 -0.63
C VAL A 42 9.65 5.25 0.81
N PHE A 43 9.44 4.27 1.70
CA PHE A 43 9.77 4.36 3.11
C PHE A 43 10.55 3.13 3.57
N ASP A 44 11.45 3.29 4.54
CA ASP A 44 12.32 2.24 5.08
C ASP A 44 11.98 1.83 6.52
N PHE A 45 10.87 2.33 7.08
CA PHE A 45 10.43 2.01 8.44
C PHE A 45 9.64 0.69 8.51
N GLU A 46 9.62 0.09 9.70
CA GLU A 46 8.83 -1.11 10.02
C GLU A 46 7.47 -0.74 10.63
N VAL A 47 6.42 -1.52 10.33
CA VAL A 47 5.05 -1.31 10.85
C VAL A 47 5.03 -1.24 12.38
N ASP A 48 5.83 -2.07 13.05
CA ASP A 48 5.90 -2.14 14.52
C ASP A 48 6.45 -0.86 15.16
N ARG A 49 7.11 0.02 14.39
CA ARG A 49 7.61 1.31 14.88
C ARG A 49 6.58 2.43 14.78
N VAL A 50 5.47 2.22 14.06
CA VAL A 50 4.43 3.23 13.89
C VAL A 50 3.66 3.40 15.22
N THR A 51 3.58 4.65 15.68
CA THR A 51 2.88 5.01 16.92
C THR A 51 1.62 5.83 16.70
N SER A 52 1.61 6.64 15.64
CA SER A 52 0.47 7.47 15.26
C SER A 52 0.41 7.58 13.74
N LEU A 53 -0.80 7.66 13.21
CA LEU A 53 -1.10 7.88 11.80
C LEU A 53 -2.12 9.02 11.70
N THR A 54 -1.88 10.00 10.85
CA THR A 54 -2.87 11.02 10.52
C THR A 54 -3.24 10.86 9.05
N VAL A 55 -4.54 10.80 8.78
CA VAL A 55 -5.09 10.73 7.41
C VAL A 55 -5.96 11.96 7.21
N GLU A 56 -5.51 12.84 6.34
CA GLU A 56 -6.21 14.03 5.89
C GLU A 56 -6.78 13.78 4.50
N THR A 57 -8.06 14.08 4.31
CA THR A 57 -8.73 14.10 3.02
C THR A 57 -9.54 15.39 2.91
N PRO A 58 -10.01 15.78 1.72
CA PRO A 58 -10.84 16.98 1.55
C PRO A 58 -12.11 16.99 2.43
N ASP A 59 -12.58 15.81 2.86
CA ASP A 59 -13.78 15.69 3.68
C ASP A 59 -13.49 15.67 5.19
N ARG A 60 -12.30 15.24 5.64
CA ARG A 60 -12.00 15.01 7.06
C ARG A 60 -10.52 14.77 7.36
N THR A 61 -10.18 14.98 8.62
CA THR A 61 -8.87 14.64 9.21
C THR A 61 -9.08 13.64 10.35
N LEU A 62 -8.50 12.44 10.19
CA LEU A 62 -8.53 11.35 11.15
C LEU A 62 -7.15 11.17 11.77
N GLN A 63 -7.10 11.08 13.09
CA GLN A 63 -5.88 10.74 13.83
C GLN A 63 -6.05 9.38 14.50
N PHE A 64 -5.11 8.48 14.26
CA PHE A 64 -5.05 7.14 14.84
C PHE A 64 -3.85 7.07 15.78
N ASP A 65 -4.07 6.54 16.98
CA ASP A 65 -3.03 6.34 17.98
C ASP A 65 -2.95 4.88 18.40
N ARG A 66 -1.73 4.35 18.48
CA ARG A 66 -1.49 2.99 18.95
C ARG A 66 -1.46 2.97 20.48
N LEU A 67 -2.37 2.22 21.07
CA LEU A 67 -2.43 2.00 22.50
C LEU A 67 -1.51 0.84 22.91
N PRO A 68 -0.82 0.95 24.06
CA PRO A 68 -0.08 -0.16 24.61
C PRO A 68 -1.04 -1.33 24.93
N PRO A 69 -0.54 -2.57 24.90
CA PRO A 69 -1.32 -3.73 25.30
C PRO A 69 -1.81 -3.59 26.75
N GLU A 70 -3.02 -4.10 27.01
CA GLU A 70 -3.57 -4.18 28.36
C GLU A 70 -2.81 -5.23 29.21
N GLU A 71 -2.91 -5.17 30.54
CA GLU A 71 -2.18 -6.06 31.46
C GLU A 71 -2.35 -7.56 31.14
N ASP A 72 -3.47 -7.96 30.55
CA ASP A 72 -3.80 -9.35 30.19
C ASP A 72 -3.67 -9.66 28.68
N SER A 73 -3.14 -8.74 27.88
CA SER A 73 -2.97 -8.90 26.42
C SER A 73 -1.53 -8.64 26.00
N THR A 74 -1.11 -9.25 24.89
CA THR A 74 0.14 -8.91 24.19
C THR A 74 -0.10 -8.12 22.92
N GLU A 75 -1.37 -7.89 22.56
CA GLU A 75 -1.76 -7.22 21.32
C GLU A 75 -1.97 -5.73 21.56
N PHE A 76 -1.38 -4.92 20.68
CA PHE A 76 -1.69 -3.50 20.60
C PHE A 76 -3.13 -3.31 20.12
N ARG A 77 -3.70 -2.14 20.43
CA ARG A 77 -5.00 -1.73 19.90
C ARG A 77 -4.88 -0.34 19.30
N TRP A 78 -5.59 -0.09 18.22
CA TRP A 78 -5.72 1.26 17.69
C TRP A 78 -6.98 1.93 18.21
N GLN A 79 -6.88 3.23 18.45
CA GLN A 79 -8.01 4.13 18.58
C GLN A 79 -7.88 5.23 17.53
N PHE A 80 -8.98 5.90 17.22
CA PHE A 80 -8.94 7.05 16.35
C PHE A 80 -9.91 8.14 16.79
N GLN A 81 -9.65 9.37 16.36
CA GLN A 81 -10.49 10.53 16.59
C GLN A 81 -10.64 11.35 15.31
N VAL A 82 -11.80 11.99 15.16
CA VAL A 82 -12.09 12.88 14.04
C VAL A 82 -11.73 14.29 14.48
N LEU A 83 -10.62 14.80 13.97
CA LEU A 83 -10.12 16.13 14.30
C LEU A 83 -10.92 17.22 13.57
N GLU A 84 -11.13 17.00 12.28
CA GLU A 84 -11.80 17.92 11.37
C GLU A 84 -12.70 17.13 10.42
N ALA A 85 -13.83 17.72 10.03
CA ALA A 85 -14.74 17.15 9.06
C ALA A 85 -15.60 18.24 8.42
N SER A 86 -15.93 18.05 7.15
CA SER A 86 -16.88 18.89 6.39
C SER A 86 -18.25 18.93 7.06
N ASP A 87 -18.73 17.80 7.60
CA ASP A 87 -19.88 17.76 8.49
C ASP A 87 -19.41 17.84 9.95
N GLN A 88 -19.69 18.98 10.60
CA GLN A 88 -19.33 19.22 12.00
C GLN A 88 -19.96 18.23 12.99
N SER A 89 -21.02 17.50 12.59
CA SER A 89 -21.62 16.46 13.43
C SER A 89 -20.79 15.18 13.51
N GLU A 90 -19.85 14.97 12.58
CA GLU A 90 -18.92 13.83 12.58
C GLU A 90 -17.72 14.06 13.51
N ILE A 91 -17.44 15.32 13.89
CA ILE A 91 -16.31 15.65 14.76
C ILE A 91 -16.50 14.99 16.12
N GLN A 92 -15.51 14.19 16.51
CA GLN A 92 -15.53 13.43 17.75
C GLN A 92 -14.22 13.65 18.51
N LYS A 93 -14.33 14.36 19.65
CA LYS A 93 -13.18 14.67 20.52
C LYS A 93 -12.76 13.51 21.42
N THR A 94 -13.60 12.49 21.52
CA THR A 94 -13.30 11.29 22.32
C THR A 94 -12.78 10.22 21.36
N PRO A 95 -11.59 9.65 21.62
CA PRO A 95 -11.09 8.53 20.83
C PRO A 95 -12.07 7.35 20.85
N ILE A 96 -12.28 6.75 19.68
CA ILE A 96 -13.10 5.56 19.48
C ILE A 96 -12.17 4.41 19.12
N PRO A 97 -12.41 3.18 19.63
CA PRO A 97 -11.65 2.01 19.19
C PRO A 97 -11.69 1.85 17.66
N ALA A 98 -10.52 1.78 17.04
CA ALA A 98 -10.37 1.57 15.61
C ALA A 98 -10.38 0.07 15.29
N LYS A 99 -10.78 -0.29 14.07
CA LYS A 99 -10.72 -1.66 13.58
C LYS A 99 -9.29 -1.98 13.12
N GLU A 100 -8.63 -2.85 13.88
CA GLU A 100 -7.22 -3.24 13.69
C GLU A 100 -6.89 -3.58 12.24
N ALA A 101 -7.72 -4.40 11.60
CA ALA A 101 -7.48 -4.87 10.24
C ALA A 101 -7.34 -3.73 9.20
N TYR A 102 -8.06 -2.61 9.39
CA TYR A 102 -7.97 -1.49 8.46
C TYR A 102 -6.78 -0.58 8.73
N VAL A 103 -6.41 -0.39 10.01
CA VAL A 103 -5.20 0.36 10.35
C VAL A 103 -3.95 -0.41 9.94
N SER A 104 -3.95 -1.73 10.14
CA SER A 104 -2.92 -2.64 9.62
C SER A 104 -2.83 -2.55 8.10
N PHE A 105 -3.95 -2.59 7.38
CA PHE A 105 -3.94 -2.47 5.91
C PHE A 105 -3.35 -1.14 5.43
N LEU A 106 -3.66 -0.02 6.08
CA LEU A 106 -3.04 1.28 5.78
C LEU A 106 -1.53 1.26 6.04
N SER A 107 -1.12 0.74 7.20
CA SER A 107 0.30 0.66 7.59
C SER A 107 1.10 -0.23 6.63
N ASP A 108 0.55 -1.39 6.27
CA ASP A 108 1.13 -2.30 5.29
C ASP A 108 1.21 -1.64 3.90
N ALA A 109 0.18 -0.89 3.50
CA ALA A 109 0.21 -0.18 2.22
C ALA A 109 1.29 0.91 2.18
N LEU A 110 1.57 1.57 3.30
CA LEU A 110 2.66 2.54 3.43
C LEU A 110 4.04 1.88 3.36
N VAL A 111 4.28 0.82 4.14
CA VAL A 111 5.59 0.12 4.14
C VAL A 111 5.86 -0.59 2.81
N ASN A 112 4.82 -1.07 2.14
CA ASN A 112 4.92 -1.66 0.80
C ASN A 112 4.74 -0.63 -0.32
N ALA A 113 4.70 0.66 -0.01
CA ALA A 113 4.67 1.70 -1.03
C ALA A 113 5.99 1.65 -1.79
N ASN A 114 5.90 1.28 -3.07
CA ASN A 114 7.02 1.24 -3.98
C ASN A 114 6.78 2.27 -5.09
N SER A 115 7.84 2.98 -5.46
CA SER A 115 7.81 3.86 -6.61
C SER A 115 8.14 3.07 -7.87
N ASP A 116 7.14 2.92 -8.73
CA ASP A 116 7.37 2.26 -10.01
C ASP A 116 8.26 3.10 -10.93
N ARG A 117 8.10 4.42 -10.85
CA ARG A 117 8.81 5.43 -11.63
C ARG A 117 8.82 6.75 -10.86
N ILE A 118 9.93 7.47 -10.95
CA ILE A 118 10.08 8.83 -10.43
C ILE A 118 10.06 9.81 -11.60
N LEU A 119 9.20 10.82 -11.53
CA LEU A 119 9.08 11.91 -12.49
C LEU A 119 9.64 13.19 -11.85
N SER A 120 10.47 13.91 -12.58
CA SER A 120 10.87 15.26 -12.18
C SER A 120 9.92 16.26 -12.82
N VAL A 121 9.06 16.88 -12.00
CA VAL A 121 7.96 17.75 -12.46
C VAL A 121 8.19 19.16 -11.93
N ALA A 122 7.92 20.19 -12.74
CA ALA A 122 8.02 21.57 -12.25
C ALA A 122 6.91 21.86 -11.23
N ALA A 123 7.18 22.69 -10.21
CA ALA A 123 6.17 23.01 -9.19
C ALA A 123 4.87 23.59 -9.78
N SER A 124 4.96 24.32 -10.90
CA SER A 124 3.80 24.88 -11.62
C SER A 124 2.93 23.84 -12.32
N GLU A 125 3.40 22.60 -12.47
CA GLU A 125 2.71 21.52 -13.17
C GLU A 125 2.07 20.52 -12.21
N LEU A 126 2.22 20.68 -10.89
CA LEU A 126 1.67 19.75 -9.88
C LEU A 126 0.15 19.58 -9.97
N GLY A 127 -0.58 20.62 -10.39
CA GLY A 127 -2.01 20.56 -10.65
C GLY A 127 -2.39 19.53 -11.72
N GLU A 128 -1.51 19.27 -12.70
CA GLU A 128 -1.73 18.21 -13.70
C GLU A 128 -1.69 16.81 -13.09
N TYR A 129 -1.15 16.64 -11.88
CA TYR A 129 -1.05 15.37 -11.18
C TYR A 129 -2.00 15.30 -9.98
N GLY A 130 -2.81 16.34 -9.74
CA GLY A 130 -3.67 16.45 -8.56
C GLY A 130 -2.88 16.62 -7.26
N LEU A 131 -1.67 17.17 -7.32
CA LEU A 131 -0.76 17.34 -6.18
C LEU A 131 -0.72 18.79 -5.67
N ASP A 132 -1.43 19.71 -6.32
CA ASP A 132 -1.67 21.08 -5.81
C ASP A 132 -2.81 21.09 -4.76
N GLU A 133 -3.83 20.26 -4.99
CA GLU A 133 -4.88 19.93 -4.04
C GLU A 133 -4.91 18.40 -3.88
N PRO A 134 -4.11 17.83 -2.97
CA PRO A 134 -4.01 16.38 -2.81
C PRO A 134 -5.37 15.76 -2.42
N GLN A 135 -5.65 14.58 -2.97
CA GLN A 135 -6.85 13.82 -2.63
C GLN A 135 -6.78 13.20 -1.23
N ALA A 136 -5.57 12.94 -0.76
CA ALA A 136 -5.31 12.56 0.61
C ALA A 136 -3.86 12.88 1.00
N GLU A 137 -3.63 13.14 2.27
CA GLU A 137 -2.32 13.28 2.87
C GLU A 137 -2.24 12.35 4.08
N ILE A 138 -1.15 11.60 4.17
CA ILE A 138 -0.92 10.66 5.26
C ILE A 138 0.37 11.07 5.96
N GLU A 139 0.28 11.28 7.27
CA GLU A 139 1.42 11.49 8.15
C GLU A 139 1.60 10.25 9.03
N VAL A 140 2.84 9.81 9.18
CA VAL A 140 3.24 8.65 9.98
C VAL A 140 4.24 9.10 11.02
N LYS A 141 3.91 8.89 12.30
CA LYS A 141 4.84 9.16 13.40
C LYS A 141 5.40 7.86 13.97
N LEU A 142 6.72 7.76 13.98
CA LEU A 142 7.45 6.62 14.53
C LEU A 142 7.75 6.81 16.03
N ASP A 143 8.17 5.71 16.67
CA ASP A 143 8.54 5.66 18.09
C ASP A 143 9.77 6.51 18.47
N ASP A 144 10.64 6.83 17.51
CA ASP A 144 11.77 7.75 17.66
C ASP A 144 11.41 9.21 17.36
N GLU A 145 10.12 9.49 17.23
CA GLU A 145 9.54 10.80 16.88
C GLU A 145 9.84 11.26 15.44
N THR A 146 10.42 10.42 14.59
CA THR A 146 10.53 10.68 13.15
C THR A 146 9.14 10.72 12.53
N ILE A 147 8.95 11.70 11.63
CA ILE A 147 7.70 11.89 10.90
C ILE A 147 7.98 11.68 9.42
N HIS A 148 7.19 10.81 8.81
CA HIS A 148 7.12 10.64 7.36
C HIS A 148 5.78 11.12 6.84
N GLN A 149 5.76 11.63 5.61
CA GLN A 149 4.54 12.13 5.00
C GLN A 149 4.43 11.70 3.55
N ILE A 150 3.21 11.41 3.10
CA ILE A 150 2.91 11.18 1.69
C ILE A 150 1.62 11.86 1.28
N GLN A 151 1.70 12.64 0.20
CA GLN A 151 0.56 13.28 -0.45
C GLN A 151 0.16 12.45 -1.68
N LEU A 152 -1.11 12.14 -1.78
CA LEU A 152 -1.72 11.40 -2.89
C LEU A 152 -2.47 12.36 -3.81
N GLY A 153 -2.08 12.35 -5.08
CA GLY A 153 -2.77 13.05 -6.14
C GLY A 153 -3.77 12.15 -6.85
N LYS A 154 -3.95 12.41 -8.15
CA LYS A 154 -4.88 11.66 -9.00
C LYS A 154 -4.26 10.36 -9.51
N ARG A 155 -5.10 9.49 -10.05
CA ARG A 155 -4.65 8.29 -10.77
C ARG A 155 -3.91 8.62 -12.06
N ASP A 156 -3.02 7.73 -12.46
CA ASP A 156 -2.36 7.76 -13.76
C ASP A 156 -3.35 7.49 -14.91
N PHE A 157 -2.90 7.61 -16.16
CA PHE A 157 -3.76 7.40 -17.32
C PHE A 157 -4.31 5.97 -17.45
N SER A 158 -3.62 4.99 -16.86
CA SER A 158 -4.08 3.60 -16.84
C SER A 158 -5.01 3.26 -15.68
N GLU A 159 -5.24 4.23 -14.78
CA GLU A 159 -5.99 4.07 -13.52
C GLU A 159 -5.45 2.96 -12.59
N SER A 160 -4.22 2.51 -12.80
CA SER A 160 -3.61 1.42 -12.04
C SER A 160 -2.70 1.91 -10.92
N LEU A 161 -2.20 3.14 -11.04
CA LEU A 161 -1.29 3.78 -10.11
C LEU A 161 -1.79 5.18 -9.73
N VAL A 162 -1.26 5.71 -8.64
CA VAL A 162 -1.59 7.04 -8.10
C VAL A 162 -0.32 7.88 -8.05
N TYR A 163 -0.39 9.13 -8.49
CA TYR A 163 0.72 10.06 -8.34
C TYR A 163 0.87 10.45 -6.87
N ALA A 164 2.11 10.51 -6.38
CA ALA A 164 2.37 10.85 -4.99
C ALA A 164 3.65 11.67 -4.82
N ILE A 165 3.75 12.40 -3.71
CA ILE A 165 4.99 13.00 -3.24
C ILE A 165 5.19 12.52 -1.81
N ALA A 166 6.38 11.99 -1.51
CA ALA A 166 6.76 11.57 -0.17
C ALA A 166 7.83 12.50 0.40
N ASP A 167 7.80 12.70 1.71
CA ASP A 167 8.73 13.50 2.52
C ASP A 167 9.11 14.81 1.84
N LEU A 168 8.13 15.72 1.72
CA LEU A 168 8.34 17.01 1.06
C LEU A 168 9.56 17.72 1.68
N PRO A 169 10.56 18.10 0.87
CA PRO A 169 11.68 18.86 1.40
C PRO A 169 11.16 20.20 1.91
N ALA A 170 11.69 20.64 3.05
CA ALA A 170 11.29 21.89 3.72
C ALA A 170 11.51 23.16 2.86
N GLU A 171 12.31 23.06 1.80
CA GLU A 171 12.56 24.16 0.87
C GLU A 171 11.70 24.00 -0.39
N GLU A 172 11.07 25.09 -0.81
CA GLU A 172 10.32 25.16 -2.06
C GLU A 172 11.25 25.03 -3.28
N THR A 173 11.40 23.81 -3.79
CA THR A 173 12.22 23.54 -4.98
C THR A 173 11.44 23.85 -6.26
N THR A 174 12.15 24.30 -7.30
CA THR A 174 11.56 24.57 -8.62
C THR A 174 11.05 23.32 -9.32
N ALA A 175 11.59 22.14 -8.97
CA ALA A 175 11.14 20.84 -9.43
C ALA A 175 10.91 19.90 -8.24
N ARG A 176 9.88 19.08 -8.32
CA ARG A 176 9.46 18.09 -7.33
C ARG A 176 9.58 16.68 -7.91
N SER A 177 9.93 15.72 -7.06
CA SER A 177 9.95 14.30 -7.40
C SER A 177 8.56 13.71 -7.20
N VAL A 178 7.86 13.44 -8.29
CA VAL A 178 6.55 12.79 -8.29
C VAL A 178 6.73 11.29 -8.49
N LEU A 179 6.21 10.51 -7.56
CA LEU A 179 6.26 9.05 -7.52
C LEU A 179 4.97 8.47 -8.11
N LEU A 180 5.02 7.24 -8.62
CA LEU A 180 3.82 6.45 -8.89
C LEU A 180 3.74 5.30 -7.89
N VAL A 181 2.69 5.28 -7.08
CA VAL A 181 2.44 4.29 -6.05
C VAL A 181 1.17 3.48 -6.35
N SER A 182 1.01 2.34 -5.67
CA SER A 182 -0.16 1.49 -5.83
C SER A 182 -1.46 2.17 -5.37
N THR A 183 -2.56 1.91 -6.09
CA THR A 183 -3.92 2.29 -5.68
C THR A 183 -4.36 1.72 -4.33
N ASN A 184 -3.65 0.74 -3.77
CA ASN A 184 -3.88 0.27 -2.39
C ASN A 184 -3.79 1.42 -1.37
N LEU A 185 -2.89 2.40 -1.59
CA LEU A 185 -2.77 3.54 -0.68
C LEU A 185 -4.00 4.44 -0.74
N GLU A 186 -4.46 4.80 -1.93
CA GLU A 186 -5.71 5.55 -2.14
C GLU A 186 -6.92 4.80 -1.54
N ASN A 187 -7.04 3.49 -1.80
CA ASN A 187 -8.13 2.66 -1.28
C ASN A 187 -8.08 2.52 0.25
N SER A 188 -6.90 2.62 0.85
CA SER A 188 -6.73 2.51 2.30
C SER A 188 -7.27 3.73 3.05
N VAL A 189 -7.17 4.92 2.45
CA VAL A 189 -7.62 6.19 3.06
C VAL A 189 -9.05 6.56 2.70
N ASN A 190 -9.55 6.12 1.54
CA ASN A 190 -10.90 6.43 1.07
C ASN A 190 -11.97 5.49 1.65
N ARG A 191 -11.87 5.20 2.96
CA ARG A 191 -12.82 4.36 3.70
C ARG A 191 -13.84 5.20 4.42
N SER A 192 -15.05 4.67 4.59
CA SER A 192 -16.10 5.35 5.34
C SER A 192 -15.76 5.43 6.84
N LEU A 193 -16.25 6.47 7.52
CA LEU A 193 -15.97 6.68 8.96
C LEU A 193 -16.37 5.46 9.81
N SER A 194 -17.52 4.85 9.52
CA SER A 194 -18.03 3.69 10.26
C SER A 194 -17.19 2.43 10.05
N GLU A 195 -16.48 2.30 8.92
CA GLU A 195 -15.59 1.16 8.70
C GLU A 195 -14.39 1.20 9.64
N TRP A 196 -13.87 2.39 9.92
CA TRP A 196 -12.77 2.58 10.86
C TRP A 196 -13.16 2.20 12.29
N GLN A 197 -14.44 2.25 12.66
CA GLN A 197 -14.90 1.93 14.01
C GLN A 197 -14.89 0.41 14.23
N SER A 198 -14.39 0.00 15.39
CA SER A 198 -14.51 -1.37 15.85
C SER A 198 -15.97 -1.68 16.21
N ASP A 199 -16.46 -2.84 15.76
CA ASP A 199 -17.79 -3.36 16.12
C ASP A 199 -17.87 -3.82 17.60
N ARG A 200 -16.75 -3.73 18.33
CA ARG A 200 -16.61 -4.19 19.70
C ARG A 200 -17.11 -3.11 20.65
N GLU A 201 -18.41 -3.11 20.92
CA GLU A 201 -18.92 -2.46 22.13
C GLU A 201 -18.29 -3.18 23.34
N GLU A 202 -17.33 -2.53 24.02
CA GLU A 202 -16.85 -2.99 25.33
C GLU A 202 -18.00 -2.86 26.34
N THR A 203 -18.91 -3.83 26.34
CA THR A 203 -19.76 -4.07 27.50
C THR A 203 -18.86 -4.67 28.57
N PRO A 204 -18.66 -4.04 29.75
CA PRO A 204 -17.94 -4.68 30.84
C PRO A 204 -18.67 -5.98 31.16
N ALA A 205 -17.95 -7.11 31.05
CA ALA A 205 -18.52 -8.43 31.29
C ALA A 205 -19.23 -8.45 32.65
N PRO A 206 -20.50 -8.87 32.75
CA PRO A 206 -21.14 -9.03 34.04
C PRO A 206 -20.40 -10.13 34.79
N VAL A 207 -19.90 -9.80 35.98
CA VAL A 207 -19.34 -10.75 36.94
C VAL A 207 -20.42 -11.80 37.25
N VAL A 208 -20.39 -12.93 36.55
CA VAL A 208 -21.24 -14.07 36.86
C VAL A 208 -20.73 -14.73 38.14
N SER A 209 -21.33 -14.33 39.26
CA SER A 209 -21.22 -15.06 40.52
C SER A 209 -21.86 -16.45 40.36
N PRO A 210 -21.15 -17.56 40.66
CA PRO A 210 -21.71 -18.88 40.51
C PRO A 210 -22.74 -19.12 41.62
N THR A 211 -24.02 -19.17 41.26
CA THR A 211 -25.07 -19.66 42.16
C THR A 211 -25.21 -21.18 41.95
N PRO A 212 -25.21 -22.00 43.01
CA PRO A 212 -25.10 -23.45 42.88
C PRO A 212 -26.39 -24.06 42.31
N PHE A 213 -26.23 -24.94 41.32
CA PHE A 213 -27.27 -25.80 40.77
C PHE A 213 -27.88 -26.67 41.87
N LYS A 214 -29.18 -26.50 42.13
CA LYS A 214 -29.95 -27.45 42.94
C LYS A 214 -30.37 -28.61 42.04
N THR A 215 -29.75 -29.75 42.32
CA THR A 215 -30.09 -31.08 41.79
C THR A 215 -31.58 -31.39 42.01
N SER A 216 -32.24 -31.92 40.98
CA SER A 216 -33.59 -32.50 41.07
C SER A 216 -33.53 -33.89 40.44
N GLU A 217 -33.76 -34.86 41.31
CA GLU A 217 -33.79 -36.31 41.12
C GLU A 217 -34.98 -36.77 40.24
N PRO A 218 -34.89 -37.88 39.50
CA PRO A 218 -35.99 -38.38 38.67
C PRO A 218 -36.89 -39.34 39.46
N ALA A 219 -38.19 -39.32 39.16
CA ALA A 219 -39.14 -40.35 39.59
C ALA A 219 -39.96 -40.85 38.38
N ASP A 220 -39.86 -42.17 38.20
CA ASP A 220 -40.55 -43.14 37.32
C ASP A 220 -42.07 -42.94 37.07
N THR A 221 -42.54 -43.12 35.82
CA THR A 221 -43.27 -44.30 35.22
C THR A 221 -44.81 -44.23 35.39
N ASP A 222 -45.64 -44.22 34.33
CA ASP A 222 -46.24 -45.37 33.58
C ASP A 222 -47.00 -44.77 32.36
N ALA A 223 -46.77 -45.12 31.08
CA ALA A 223 -47.13 -46.29 30.25
C ALA A 223 -48.59 -46.37 29.73
N ASN A 224 -48.66 -46.77 28.45
CA ASN A 224 -49.80 -47.15 27.58
C ASN A 224 -50.47 -45.99 26.81
N GLU A 225 -50.61 -45.97 25.48
CA GLU A 225 -51.00 -47.03 24.54
C GLU A 225 -50.60 -46.67 23.08
N ILE A 226 -50.36 -47.70 22.26
CA ILE A 226 -49.83 -47.66 20.89
C ILE A 226 -50.98 -47.70 19.87
N GLU A 227 -50.95 -46.87 18.82
CA GLU A 227 -51.47 -47.25 17.49
C GLU A 227 -50.69 -46.56 16.33
N VAL A 228 -49.89 -47.40 15.65
CA VAL A 228 -49.65 -47.56 14.20
C VAL A 228 -49.32 -46.38 13.26
N ILE A 229 -48.18 -46.56 12.59
CA ILE A 229 -47.59 -45.86 11.41
C ILE A 229 -48.34 -46.28 10.10
N PRO A 230 -48.18 -45.65 8.92
CA PRO A 230 -46.91 -45.71 8.16
C PRO A 230 -46.53 -44.47 7.30
N GLU A 231 -45.21 -44.39 7.06
CA GLU A 231 -44.47 -43.95 5.86
C GLU A 231 -45.03 -42.84 4.93
N SER A 232 -44.19 -41.82 4.70
CA SER A 232 -43.99 -41.29 3.35
C SER A 232 -42.54 -40.85 3.19
N GLU A 233 -41.79 -41.63 2.41
CA GLU A 233 -40.57 -41.20 1.72
C GLU A 233 -40.89 -40.04 0.74
N ALA A 234 -39.95 -39.12 0.53
CA ALA A 234 -39.32 -38.89 -0.78
C ALA A 234 -38.49 -37.60 -0.79
N SER A 235 -37.22 -37.78 -1.14
CA SER A 235 -36.25 -36.79 -1.60
C SER A 235 -36.70 -36.13 -2.92
N PRO A 236 -36.20 -34.93 -3.26
CA PRO A 236 -35.92 -34.65 -4.66
C PRO A 236 -34.45 -34.24 -4.90
N THR A 237 -33.84 -34.99 -5.81
CA THR A 237 -32.61 -34.68 -6.54
C THR A 237 -32.89 -33.59 -7.60
N PRO A 238 -31.93 -32.70 -7.92
CA PRO A 238 -32.07 -31.77 -9.03
C PRO A 238 -31.77 -32.45 -10.37
N THR A 239 -32.70 -32.34 -11.32
CA THR A 239 -32.48 -32.61 -12.75
C THR A 239 -33.08 -31.43 -13.51
N ASN A 240 -32.24 -30.65 -14.18
CA ASN A 240 -32.61 -30.18 -15.51
C ASN A 240 -31.37 -30.08 -16.39
N SER A 241 -31.38 -30.91 -17.44
CA SER A 241 -30.56 -30.82 -18.63
C SER A 241 -31.53 -30.75 -19.80
N GLU A 242 -31.53 -29.62 -20.49
CA GLU A 242 -31.93 -29.46 -21.88
C GLU A 242 -30.83 -28.55 -22.44
N GLU A 243 -29.98 -28.98 -23.36
CA GLU A 243 -30.19 -29.44 -24.74
C GLU A 243 -29.54 -28.41 -25.65
N ILE A 244 -28.77 -28.94 -26.59
CA ILE A 244 -27.70 -28.32 -27.34
C ILE A 244 -28.29 -28.03 -28.72
N GLU A 245 -28.09 -26.82 -29.25
CA GLU A 245 -28.04 -26.65 -30.71
C GLU A 245 -26.91 -25.69 -31.09
N ALA A 246 -26.02 -26.19 -31.94
CA ALA A 246 -24.86 -25.51 -32.48
C ALA A 246 -25.16 -25.01 -33.89
N THR A 247 -24.55 -23.88 -34.27
CA THR A 247 -24.18 -23.49 -35.65
C THR A 247 -23.26 -22.27 -35.49
N GLU A 248 -21.94 -22.45 -35.55
CA GLU A 248 -21.10 -22.38 -36.76
C GLU A 248 -21.22 -21.04 -37.51
N THR A 249 -20.21 -20.18 -37.36
CA THR A 249 -19.61 -19.38 -38.46
C THR A 249 -18.29 -18.81 -37.94
N ILE A 250 -17.20 -19.37 -38.45
CA ILE A 250 -15.84 -18.84 -38.37
C ILE A 250 -15.65 -18.01 -39.65
N GLU A 251 -15.36 -16.72 -39.49
CA GLU A 251 -14.71 -15.91 -40.52
C GLU A 251 -13.41 -15.33 -39.94
N GLU A 252 -12.29 -15.97 -40.29
CA GLU A 252 -11.07 -15.25 -40.72
C GLU A 252 -11.43 -14.45 -42.01
N PRO A 253 -10.70 -13.38 -42.44
CA PRO A 253 -9.24 -13.28 -42.38
C PRO A 253 -8.63 -11.85 -42.26
N LEU A 254 -7.33 -11.79 -42.02
CA LEU A 254 -6.30 -11.24 -42.95
C LEU A 254 -5.08 -10.68 -42.21
N GLU A 255 -3.95 -11.30 -42.52
CA GLU A 255 -2.60 -10.80 -42.36
C GLU A 255 -2.44 -9.35 -42.86
N SER A 256 -1.68 -8.56 -42.11
CA SER A 256 -0.87 -7.49 -42.70
C SER A 256 0.42 -7.33 -41.91
N THR A 257 1.45 -8.00 -42.43
CA THR A 257 2.86 -7.70 -42.16
C THR A 257 3.19 -6.28 -42.65
N GLN A 258 3.58 -5.39 -41.73
CA GLN A 258 4.37 -4.21 -42.07
C GLN A 258 5.46 -3.99 -41.01
N THR A 259 6.68 -4.40 -41.36
CA THR A 259 7.94 -3.80 -40.90
C THR A 259 8.18 -2.56 -41.77
N PRO A 260 8.60 -1.41 -41.22
CA PRO A 260 9.94 -0.96 -41.57
C PRO A 260 10.74 -0.27 -40.45
N GLU A 261 12.05 -0.41 -40.60
CA GLU A 261 13.13 0.55 -40.33
C GLU A 261 13.43 1.01 -38.89
N ILE A 262 14.50 0.42 -38.39
CA ILE A 262 15.38 0.96 -37.35
C ILE A 262 16.23 2.06 -38.01
N GLU A 263 15.95 3.33 -37.73
CA GLU A 263 16.89 4.42 -37.98
C GLU A 263 17.73 4.66 -36.72
N THR A 264 18.95 4.11 -36.75
CA THR A 264 20.04 4.45 -35.85
C THR A 264 20.48 5.88 -36.14
N THR A 265 20.24 6.81 -35.22
CA THR A 265 20.97 8.09 -35.18
C THR A 265 21.69 8.23 -33.85
N GLU A 266 23.00 8.01 -33.94
CA GLU A 266 24.01 8.26 -32.93
C GLU A 266 24.28 9.78 -32.85
N PRO A 267 24.13 10.45 -31.70
CA PRO A 267 24.71 11.78 -31.54
C PRO A 267 26.16 11.64 -31.06
N THR A 268 27.08 11.89 -32.00
CA THR A 268 28.48 12.24 -31.71
C THR A 268 28.51 13.50 -30.81
N PRO A 269 29.31 13.54 -29.74
CA PRO A 269 29.52 14.76 -28.95
C PRO A 269 30.46 15.72 -29.68
N GLN A 270 30.00 16.95 -29.93
CA GLN A 270 30.85 18.06 -30.36
C GLN A 270 31.41 18.78 -29.11
N PRO A 271 32.70 19.15 -29.08
CA PRO A 271 33.32 19.78 -27.91
C PRO A 271 33.17 21.30 -27.96
N GLU A 272 32.53 21.91 -26.96
CA GLU A 272 32.57 23.37 -26.75
C GLU A 272 33.71 23.73 -25.79
N GLU A 273 34.83 24.04 -26.43
CA GLU A 273 35.63 25.26 -26.28
C GLU A 273 35.51 26.06 -24.96
N LEU A 274 36.60 26.01 -24.20
CA LEU A 274 37.00 27.02 -23.24
C LEU A 274 37.31 28.34 -23.96
N GLU A 275 36.50 29.38 -23.76
CA GLU A 275 37.01 30.76 -23.90
C GLU A 275 36.64 31.66 -22.72
N ASN A 276 37.74 32.06 -22.10
CA ASN A 276 38.01 33.09 -21.12
C ASN A 276 37.56 34.48 -21.61
N SER A 277 36.90 35.28 -20.76
CA SER A 277 36.97 36.75 -20.83
C SER A 277 36.54 37.43 -19.52
N GLU A 278 37.56 37.77 -18.73
CA GLU A 278 37.87 39.12 -18.28
C GLU A 278 36.73 40.07 -17.82
N SER A 279 36.79 40.38 -16.52
CA SER A 279 36.36 41.63 -15.83
C SER A 279 36.75 42.92 -16.61
N PRO A 280 36.19 44.14 -16.39
CA PRO A 280 36.16 44.78 -15.06
C PRO A 280 35.09 45.89 -14.77
N SER A 281 35.08 46.36 -13.50
CA SER A 281 34.66 47.71 -13.02
C SER A 281 33.15 48.00 -12.93
N LYS A 282 32.57 48.74 -11.97
CA LYS A 282 32.95 49.51 -10.76
C LYS A 282 31.63 49.92 -10.03
N PRO A 283 31.65 50.63 -8.88
CA PRO A 283 30.61 50.57 -7.82
C PRO A 283 29.68 51.80 -7.75
N SER A 284 28.87 51.82 -6.67
CA SER A 284 27.95 52.87 -6.13
C SER A 284 26.49 52.57 -6.48
N THR A 285 25.51 52.61 -5.55
CA THR A 285 25.18 53.72 -4.65
C THR A 285 24.34 53.32 -3.44
N THR A 286 24.66 53.99 -2.34
CA THR A 286 23.88 54.38 -1.16
C THR A 286 22.38 54.61 -1.36
N SER A 287 21.55 54.12 -0.43
CA SER A 287 20.41 54.87 0.14
C SER A 287 20.03 54.26 1.48
N ASP A 288 20.45 54.94 2.52
CA ASP A 288 20.04 54.79 3.91
C ASP A 288 19.12 56.00 4.15
N SER A 289 17.83 55.77 4.38
CA SER A 289 16.87 56.81 4.76
C SER A 289 15.89 56.25 5.78
N GLU A 290 16.12 56.74 7.00
CA GLU A 290 15.13 57.44 7.83
C GLU A 290 14.15 56.58 8.64
N SER A 291 14.62 56.35 9.87
CA SER A 291 13.90 56.24 11.12
C SER A 291 12.92 57.39 11.39
N ASP A 292 12.04 57.12 12.36
CA ASP A 292 11.20 58.04 13.14
C ASP A 292 9.87 58.47 12.53
N LEU A 293 8.78 57.91 13.07
CA LEU A 293 7.85 58.71 13.88
C LEU A 293 6.89 57.84 14.71
N GLU A 294 6.61 58.39 15.88
CA GLU A 294 5.72 58.02 17.00
C GLU A 294 4.35 57.40 16.65
#